data_AF-A0A5B7DGG7-F1
#
_entry.id   AF-A0A5B7DGG7-F1
#
_cell.length_a   1.000
_cell.length_b   1.000
_cell.length_c   1.000
_cell.angle_alpha   90.00
_cell.angle_beta   90.00
_cell.angle_gamma   90.00
#
_symmetry.space_group_name_H-M   'P 1'
#
loop_
_entity.id
_entity.type
_entity.pdbx_description
1 polymer ?
#
loop_
_entity_poly.entity_id
_entity_poly.type
_entity_poly.pdbx_seq_one_letter_code
_entity_poly.pdbx_strand_id
1 'polypeptide(L)'
;MPLTPILRKASIMSPVTNKKVLFCMRETARSLIFKFQDTRDPSVFASTFEILATSASEDEKISWLSQMTECVPLLDQKVDMLVLEFLKIPWYKLEKPSIAADSFIINLVTAHNYYTYSVLKQLFTMIAGIDDEENETTEMLNASQESYCWRLVGSICAIHKQVPMSRDHLLTLARKCMPYFRRPIHNHVAYTHSLLLLASYLPHLRVGLLEVIITNMITIDVHTPRSELMKELEDDDSDEEEVFNMEQADGVPTILSGVKPILESSYIVACPQVVLSGKEGLNR
;
A
#
# COMPACT_ATOMS: atom_id res chain seq x y z
N MET A 1 -21.40 75.68 14.42
CA MET A 1 -20.48 74.54 14.57
C MET A 1 -20.66 73.62 13.37
N PRO A 2 -19.57 73.20 12.71
CA PRO A 2 -19.58 72.63 11.36
C PRO A 2 -19.93 71.13 11.33
N LEU A 3 -20.58 70.72 10.24
CA LEU A 3 -20.88 69.33 9.87
C LEU A 3 -19.60 68.62 9.43
N THR A 4 -19.29 67.47 10.05
CA THR A 4 -18.22 66.57 9.59
C THR A 4 -18.76 65.46 8.68
N PRO A 5 -17.95 64.92 7.75
CA PRO A 5 -18.42 64.12 6.64
C PRO A 5 -18.52 62.62 6.97
N ILE A 6 -19.45 61.94 6.31
CA ILE A 6 -19.66 60.49 6.35
C ILE A 6 -18.46 59.78 5.70
N LEU A 7 -17.64 59.12 6.51
CA LEU A 7 -16.63 58.18 6.05
C LEU A 7 -17.33 56.94 5.43
N ARG A 8 -17.22 56.81 4.10
CA ARG A 8 -17.47 55.53 3.39
C ARG A 8 -16.55 54.47 4.01
N LYS A 9 -17.12 53.48 4.69
CA LYS A 9 -16.39 52.26 5.04
C LYS A 9 -16.03 51.52 3.75
N ALA A 10 -14.75 51.28 3.54
CA ALA A 10 -14.25 50.40 2.50
C ALA A 10 -14.83 48.99 2.71
N SER A 11 -15.41 48.42 1.65
CA SER A 11 -15.72 46.99 1.60
C SER A 11 -14.43 46.21 1.81
N ILE A 12 -14.27 45.63 2.99
CA ILE A 12 -13.32 44.55 3.22
C ILE A 12 -13.92 43.36 2.50
N MET A 13 -13.46 43.11 1.27
CA MET A 13 -13.66 41.83 0.61
C MET A 13 -12.98 40.78 1.48
N SER A 14 -13.78 39.99 2.21
CA SER A 14 -13.30 38.79 2.87
C SER A 14 -12.72 37.84 1.80
N PRO A 15 -11.57 37.19 2.06
CA PRO A 15 -11.06 36.19 1.14
C PRO A 15 -12.13 35.10 0.98
N VAL A 16 -12.46 34.79 -0.28
CA VAL A 16 -13.30 33.66 -0.65
C VAL A 16 -12.57 32.41 -0.18
N THR A 17 -12.85 32.00 1.04
CA THR A 17 -12.46 30.69 1.54
C THR A 17 -13.25 29.70 0.70
N ASN A 18 -12.54 28.95 -0.15
CA ASN A 18 -13.07 27.76 -0.80
C ASN A 18 -13.52 26.81 0.32
N LYS A 19 -14.77 26.97 0.77
CA LYS A 19 -15.42 26.02 1.66
C LYS A 19 -15.58 24.76 0.84
N LYS A 20 -14.65 23.82 1.00
CA LYS A 20 -14.88 22.42 0.62
C LYS A 20 -16.22 22.04 1.25
N VAL A 21 -17.20 21.73 0.41
CA VAL A 21 -18.52 21.31 0.85
C VAL A 21 -18.33 19.95 1.52
N LEU A 22 -18.16 19.96 2.84
CA LEU A 22 -18.14 18.76 3.66
C LEU A 22 -19.54 18.16 3.60
N PHE A 23 -19.70 17.07 2.85
CA PHE A 23 -20.90 16.26 2.91
C PHE A 23 -20.91 15.53 4.26
N CYS A 24 -21.45 16.19 5.28
CA CYS A 24 -21.65 15.56 6.57
C CYS A 24 -22.69 14.44 6.39
N MET A 25 -22.25 13.19 6.51
CA MET A 25 -23.15 12.05 6.46
C MET A 25 -24.14 12.16 7.61
N ARG A 26 -25.42 12.33 7.27
CA ARG A 26 -26.51 12.47 8.25
C ARG A 26 -26.83 11.14 8.95
N GLU A 27 -26.34 10.03 8.41
CA GLU A 27 -26.64 8.68 8.90
C GLU A 27 -25.50 8.14 9.77
N THR A 28 -25.85 7.45 10.86
CA THR A 28 -24.90 6.74 11.71
C THR A 28 -24.74 5.29 11.25
N ALA A 29 -23.59 4.69 11.53
CA ALA A 29 -23.32 3.29 11.18
C ALA A 29 -24.40 2.34 11.69
N ARG A 30 -24.83 2.53 12.94
CA ARG A 30 -25.90 1.73 13.56
C ARG A 30 -27.23 1.85 12.80
N SER A 31 -27.61 3.06 12.38
CA SER A 31 -28.85 3.28 11.64
C SER A 31 -28.81 2.60 10.28
N LEU A 32 -27.65 2.66 9.62
CA LEU A 32 -27.42 2.03 8.32
C LEU A 32 -27.48 0.50 8.43
N ILE A 33 -26.87 -0.09 9.47
CA ILE A 33 -26.96 -1.54 9.74
C ILE A 33 -28.42 -1.96 9.94
N PHE A 34 -29.20 -1.23 10.75
CA PHE A 34 -30.62 -1.57 10.96
C PHE A 34 -31.46 -1.43 9.69
N LYS A 35 -31.26 -0.35 8.91
CA LYS A 35 -31.95 -0.18 7.63
C LYS A 35 -31.62 -1.34 6.69
N PHE A 36 -30.36 -1.73 6.57
CA PHE A 36 -29.95 -2.84 5.73
C PHE A 36 -30.53 -4.19 6.20
N GLN A 37 -30.64 -4.41 7.51
CA GLN A 37 -31.29 -5.61 8.04
C GLN A 37 -32.78 -5.70 7.64
N ASP A 38 -33.46 -4.57 7.49
CA ASP A 38 -34.87 -4.47 7.14
C ASP A 38 -35.11 -4.59 5.62
N THR A 39 -34.41 -3.80 4.81
CA THR A 39 -34.59 -3.80 3.34
C THR A 39 -33.80 -4.90 2.62
N ARG A 40 -32.64 -5.31 3.15
CA ARG A 40 -31.64 -6.18 2.49
C ARG A 40 -31.13 -5.68 1.14
N ASP A 41 -31.37 -4.41 0.82
CA ASP A 41 -30.99 -3.81 -0.46
C ASP A 41 -29.56 -3.24 -0.39
N PRO A 42 -28.63 -3.68 -1.25
CA PRO A 42 -27.26 -3.17 -1.28
C PRO A 42 -27.15 -1.67 -1.60
N SER A 43 -28.17 -1.10 -2.27
CA SER A 43 -28.21 0.32 -2.61
C SER A 43 -28.29 1.24 -1.39
N VAL A 44 -28.71 0.73 -0.22
CA VAL A 44 -28.87 1.51 1.00
C VAL A 44 -27.53 2.07 1.49
N PHE A 45 -26.44 1.30 1.35
CA PHE A 45 -25.12 1.71 1.81
C PHE A 45 -24.18 2.14 0.68
N ALA A 46 -24.49 1.80 -0.58
CA ALA A 46 -23.61 2.08 -1.73
C ALA A 46 -23.23 3.56 -1.85
N SER A 47 -24.22 4.46 -1.79
CA SER A 47 -23.98 5.91 -1.88
C SER A 47 -23.15 6.44 -0.71
N THR A 48 -23.41 5.95 0.51
CA THR A 48 -22.62 6.34 1.68
C THR A 48 -21.19 5.87 1.58
N PHE A 49 -20.94 4.64 1.14
CA PHE A 49 -19.58 4.10 1.03
C PHE A 49 -18.80 4.74 -0.10
N GLU A 50 -19.45 5.10 -1.20
CA GLU A 50 -18.85 5.86 -2.29
C GLU A 50 -18.39 7.25 -1.83
N ILE A 51 -19.26 7.98 -1.10
CA ILE A 51 -18.92 9.27 -0.50
C ILE A 51 -17.75 9.10 0.49
N LEU A 52 -17.76 8.02 1.29
CA LEU A 52 -16.71 7.71 2.26
C LEU A 52 -15.37 7.46 1.59
N ALA A 53 -15.36 6.73 0.47
CA ALA A 53 -14.16 6.41 -0.28
C ALA A 53 -13.55 7.67 -0.93
N THR A 54 -14.37 8.48 -1.60
CA THR A 54 -13.89 9.52 -2.51
C THR A 54 -13.78 10.91 -1.88
N SER A 55 -14.74 11.30 -1.03
CA SER A 55 -14.94 12.71 -0.68
C SER A 55 -14.93 13.04 0.81
N ALA A 56 -15.02 12.03 1.69
CA ALA A 56 -15.06 12.24 3.12
C ALA A 56 -13.72 12.72 3.71
N SER A 57 -13.81 13.55 4.75
CA SER A 57 -12.65 14.01 5.52
C SER A 57 -11.99 12.87 6.30
N GLU A 58 -10.72 13.03 6.69
CA GLU A 58 -10.02 12.05 7.54
C GLU A 58 -10.76 11.80 8.86
N ASP A 59 -11.26 12.86 9.49
CA ASP A 59 -11.99 12.77 10.76
C ASP A 59 -13.33 12.04 10.61
N GLU A 60 -14.00 12.21 9.47
CA GLU A 60 -15.24 11.50 9.15
C GLU A 60 -14.96 10.01 8.94
N LYS A 61 -13.89 9.66 8.21
CA LYS A 61 -13.44 8.27 8.04
C LYS A 61 -13.15 7.60 9.38
N ILE A 62 -12.43 8.29 10.26
CA ILE A 62 -12.11 7.80 11.61
C ILE A 62 -13.38 7.63 12.45
N SER A 63 -14.30 8.61 12.42
CA SER A 63 -15.59 8.53 13.12
C SER A 63 -16.41 7.34 12.66
N TRP A 64 -16.49 7.09 11.34
CA TRP A 64 -17.18 5.92 10.78
C TRP A 64 -16.55 4.60 11.23
N LEU A 65 -15.22 4.50 11.21
CA LEU A 65 -14.50 3.32 11.70
C LEU A 65 -14.75 3.07 13.19
N SER A 66 -14.77 4.12 14.01
CA SER A 66 -15.09 4.02 15.44
C SER A 66 -16.52 3.52 15.66
N GLN A 67 -17.50 4.11 14.96
CA GLN A 67 -18.90 3.69 15.05
C GLN A 67 -19.11 2.24 14.60
N MET A 68 -18.44 1.82 13.52
CA MET A 68 -18.48 0.43 13.05
C MET A 68 -17.83 -0.52 14.06
N THR A 69 -16.75 -0.08 14.73
CA THR A 69 -16.09 -0.84 15.79
C THR A 69 -17.02 -1.08 16.99
N GLU A 70 -17.75 -0.06 17.42
CA GLU A 70 -18.76 -0.19 18.48
C GLU A 70 -19.91 -1.11 18.09
N CYS A 71 -20.20 -1.21 16.79
CA CYS A 71 -21.26 -2.04 16.24
C CYS A 71 -20.81 -3.45 15.85
N VAL A 72 -19.55 -3.86 16.08
CA VAL A 72 -19.04 -5.22 15.75
C VAL A 72 -19.95 -6.36 16.24
N PRO A 73 -20.54 -6.32 17.45
CA PRO A 73 -21.46 -7.37 17.89
C PRO A 73 -22.72 -7.51 17.01
N LEU A 74 -23.10 -6.46 16.27
CA LEU A 74 -24.24 -6.45 15.35
C LEU A 74 -23.88 -6.92 13.94
N LEU A 75 -22.58 -7.08 13.63
CA LEU A 75 -22.06 -7.49 12.33
C LEU A 75 -22.09 -9.01 12.14
N ASP A 76 -23.29 -9.59 12.23
CA ASP A 76 -23.53 -11.01 11.98
C ASP A 76 -23.58 -11.34 10.47
N GLN A 77 -23.65 -12.62 10.10
CA GLN A 77 -23.69 -13.10 8.71
C GLN A 77 -24.81 -12.47 7.86
N LYS A 78 -25.88 -11.98 8.48
CA LYS A 78 -26.99 -11.30 7.79
C LYS A 78 -26.55 -9.99 7.13
N VAL A 79 -25.49 -9.37 7.63
CA VAL A 79 -24.95 -8.11 7.11
C VAL A 79 -23.59 -8.28 6.42
N ASP A 80 -23.26 -9.50 6.00
CA ASP A 80 -21.98 -9.83 5.35
C ASP A 80 -21.70 -8.94 4.13
N MET A 81 -22.69 -8.75 3.24
CA MET A 81 -22.53 -7.86 2.07
C MET A 81 -22.10 -6.43 2.44
N LEU A 82 -22.67 -5.87 3.51
CA LEU A 82 -22.30 -4.55 4.00
C LEU A 82 -20.87 -4.54 4.52
N VAL A 83 -20.48 -5.54 5.30
CA VAL A 83 -19.12 -5.65 5.85
C VAL A 83 -18.09 -5.79 4.72
N LEU A 84 -18.35 -6.65 3.74
CA LEU A 84 -17.46 -6.86 2.61
C LEU A 84 -17.28 -5.59 1.76
N GLU A 85 -18.35 -4.83 1.52
CA GLU A 85 -18.26 -3.55 0.80
C GLU A 85 -17.55 -2.47 1.62
N PHE A 86 -17.77 -2.43 2.94
CA PHE A 86 -17.07 -1.51 3.83
C PHE A 86 -15.55 -1.78 3.87
N LEU A 87 -15.14 -3.05 3.81
CA LEU A 87 -13.74 -3.44 3.75
C LEU A 87 -13.05 -3.05 2.44
N LYS A 88 -13.79 -2.81 1.35
CA LYS A 88 -13.20 -2.39 0.06
C LYS A 88 -12.74 -0.94 0.03
N ILE A 89 -13.21 -0.12 0.96
CA ILE A 89 -12.83 1.28 1.05
C ILE A 89 -11.31 1.39 1.32
N PRO A 90 -10.58 2.30 0.65
CA PRO A 90 -9.12 2.37 0.74
C PRO A 90 -8.65 3.07 2.04
N TRP A 91 -8.91 2.46 3.19
CA TRP A 91 -8.56 2.98 4.52
C TRP A 91 -7.07 3.25 4.71
N TYR A 92 -6.23 2.44 4.05
CA TYR A 92 -4.79 2.41 4.24
C TYR A 92 -4.02 3.48 3.44
N LYS A 93 -4.70 4.21 2.54
CA LYS A 93 -4.08 5.30 1.76
C LYS A 93 -3.63 6.45 2.69
N LEU A 94 -4.29 6.61 3.83
CA LEU A 94 -4.04 7.66 4.81
C LEU A 94 -3.55 7.05 6.12
N GLU A 95 -2.61 7.72 6.79
CA GLU A 95 -1.98 7.21 8.01
C GLU A 95 -2.97 7.11 9.18
N LYS A 96 -3.67 8.19 9.54
CA LYS A 96 -4.56 8.17 10.72
C LYS A 96 -5.75 7.20 10.57
N PRO A 97 -6.48 7.17 9.44
CA PRO A 97 -7.55 6.21 9.25
C PRO A 97 -7.09 4.75 9.26
N SER A 98 -5.84 4.47 8.86
CA SER A 98 -5.31 3.09 8.88
C SER A 98 -5.26 2.49 10.28
N ILE A 99 -4.90 3.27 11.30
CA ILE A 99 -4.84 2.81 12.70
C ILE A 99 -6.25 2.46 13.21
N ALA A 100 -7.23 3.31 12.89
CA ALA A 100 -8.62 3.04 13.23
C ALA A 100 -9.16 1.80 12.48
N ALA A 101 -8.74 1.59 11.23
CA ALA A 101 -9.10 0.41 10.45
C ALA A 101 -8.51 -0.87 11.03
N ASP A 102 -7.25 -0.84 11.50
CA ASP A 102 -6.63 -1.98 12.19
C ASP A 102 -7.38 -2.34 13.46
N SER A 103 -7.75 -1.35 14.27
CA SER A 103 -8.58 -1.58 15.46
C SER A 103 -9.92 -2.21 15.11
N PHE A 104 -10.62 -1.70 14.10
CA PHE A 104 -11.86 -2.27 13.62
C PHE A 104 -11.69 -3.73 13.16
N ILE A 105 -10.70 -3.99 12.31
CA ILE A 105 -10.44 -5.31 11.73
C ILE A 105 -10.06 -6.33 12.81
N ILE A 106 -9.20 -5.96 13.75
CA ILE A 106 -8.83 -6.83 14.87
C ILE A 106 -10.06 -7.18 15.70
N ASN A 107 -10.90 -6.19 16.04
CA ASN A 107 -12.13 -6.42 16.79
C ASN A 107 -13.12 -7.29 15.99
N LEU A 108 -13.24 -7.07 14.68
CA LEU A 108 -14.10 -7.87 13.81
C LEU A 108 -13.64 -9.33 13.75
N VAL A 109 -12.36 -9.58 13.51
CA VAL A 109 -11.81 -10.94 13.36
C VAL A 109 -11.80 -11.72 14.69
N THR A 110 -11.61 -11.03 15.80
CA THR A 110 -11.65 -11.65 17.15
C THR A 110 -13.09 -11.96 17.59
N ALA A 111 -14.06 -11.10 17.27
CA ALA A 111 -15.48 -11.38 17.54
C ALA A 111 -16.08 -12.41 16.57
N HIS A 112 -15.74 -12.31 15.29
CA HIS A 112 -16.36 -13.05 14.18
C HIS A 112 -15.30 -13.68 13.29
N ASN A 113 -14.76 -14.82 13.72
CA ASN A 113 -13.61 -15.46 13.06
C ASN A 113 -13.86 -15.85 11.59
N TYR A 114 -15.12 -16.04 11.18
CA TYR A 114 -15.47 -16.37 9.80
C TYR A 114 -15.10 -15.26 8.79
N TYR A 115 -14.99 -13.99 9.22
CA TYR A 115 -14.52 -12.92 8.34
C TYR A 115 -13.00 -12.93 8.08
N THR A 116 -12.21 -13.71 8.84
CA THR A 116 -10.74 -13.70 8.74
C THR A 116 -10.26 -13.89 7.30
N TYR A 117 -10.80 -14.87 6.59
CA TYR A 117 -10.41 -15.14 5.21
C TYR A 117 -10.76 -13.98 4.27
N SER A 118 -11.96 -13.41 4.41
CA SER A 118 -12.44 -12.29 3.58
C SER A 118 -11.64 -11.02 3.81
N VAL A 119 -11.32 -10.70 5.07
CA VAL A 119 -10.48 -9.56 5.45
C VAL A 119 -9.08 -9.72 4.87
N LEU A 120 -8.43 -10.87 5.08
CA LEU A 120 -7.11 -11.13 4.54
C LEU A 120 -7.10 -11.04 3.02
N LYS A 121 -8.11 -11.62 2.36
CA LYS A 121 -8.26 -11.55 0.90
C LYS A 121 -8.33 -10.09 0.43
N GLN A 122 -9.09 -9.26 1.14
CA GLN A 122 -9.23 -7.84 0.81
C GLN A 122 -7.90 -7.10 0.98
N LEU A 123 -7.15 -7.34 2.06
CA LEU A 123 -5.82 -6.74 2.27
C LEU A 123 -4.85 -7.13 1.14
N PHE A 124 -4.78 -8.42 0.78
CA PHE A 124 -3.96 -8.85 -0.36
C PHE A 124 -4.40 -8.23 -1.68
N THR A 125 -5.71 -8.03 -1.89
CA THR A 125 -6.23 -7.39 -3.11
C THR A 125 -5.85 -5.91 -3.15
N MET A 126 -5.84 -5.21 -2.02
CA MET A 126 -5.38 -3.82 -1.92
C MET A 126 -3.88 -3.68 -2.23
N ILE A 127 -3.04 -4.64 -1.80
CA ILE A 127 -1.62 -4.68 -2.15
C ILE A 127 -1.44 -4.81 -3.67
N ALA A 128 -2.26 -5.65 -4.32
CA ALA A 128 -2.17 -5.91 -5.76
C ALA A 128 -2.75 -4.78 -6.63
N GLY A 129 -3.58 -3.89 -6.06
CA GLY A 129 -4.29 -2.83 -6.77
C GLY A 129 -3.78 -1.43 -6.44
N ILE A 130 -2.47 -1.28 -6.18
CA ILE A 130 -1.86 0.03 -5.98
C ILE A 130 -2.01 0.82 -7.29
N ASP A 131 -2.73 1.96 -7.21
CA ASP A 131 -3.32 2.68 -8.35
C ASP A 131 -2.41 2.72 -9.60
N ASP A 132 -3.00 2.33 -10.73
CA ASP A 132 -2.34 2.23 -12.04
C ASP A 132 -2.06 3.61 -12.69
N GLU A 133 -2.60 4.72 -12.15
CA GLU A 133 -2.69 6.00 -12.86
C GLU A 133 -1.40 6.85 -12.88
N GLU A 134 -0.40 6.61 -12.03
CA GLU A 134 0.78 7.49 -11.91
C GLU A 134 2.15 6.85 -12.23
N ASN A 135 2.25 5.53 -12.44
CA ASN A 135 3.55 4.84 -12.29
C ASN A 135 3.87 3.79 -13.37
N GLU A 136 3.36 3.91 -14.60
CA GLU A 136 3.63 2.93 -15.67
C GLU A 136 5.12 2.71 -15.98
N THR A 137 6.03 3.60 -15.55
CA THR A 137 7.45 3.59 -15.96
C THR A 137 8.48 3.47 -14.85
N THR A 138 8.10 3.37 -13.57
CA THR A 138 9.09 3.36 -12.47
C THR A 138 9.28 1.95 -11.90
N GLU A 139 10.49 1.41 -12.01
CA GLU A 139 10.89 0.11 -11.45
C GLU A 139 10.94 0.09 -9.90
N MET A 140 10.90 1.28 -9.28
CA MET A 140 11.01 1.47 -7.83
C MET A 140 9.72 2.02 -7.22
N LEU A 141 9.46 1.61 -5.98
CA LEU A 141 8.35 2.14 -5.19
C LEU A 141 8.67 3.54 -4.67
N ASN A 142 7.70 4.44 -4.78
CA ASN A 142 7.74 5.74 -4.14
C ASN A 142 7.57 5.59 -2.61
N ALA A 143 8.09 6.53 -1.83
CA ALA A 143 7.99 6.50 -0.36
C ALA A 143 6.53 6.39 0.17
N SER A 144 5.57 6.95 -0.56
CA SER A 144 4.14 6.82 -0.24
C SER A 144 3.62 5.39 -0.44
N GLN A 145 4.03 4.73 -1.54
CA GLN A 145 3.67 3.34 -1.84
C GLN A 145 4.33 2.36 -0.88
N GLU A 146 5.60 2.61 -0.54
CA GLU A 146 6.30 1.84 0.48
C GLU A 146 5.55 1.95 1.83
N SER A 147 5.22 3.16 2.27
CA SER A 147 4.45 3.39 3.50
C SER A 147 3.08 2.69 3.46
N TYR A 148 2.43 2.67 2.30
CA TYR A 148 1.16 1.97 2.10
C TYR A 148 1.30 0.46 2.26
N CYS A 149 2.30 -0.15 1.61
CA CYS A 149 2.62 -1.57 1.73
C CYS A 149 2.93 -1.95 3.18
N TRP A 150 3.74 -1.12 3.85
CA TRP A 150 4.09 -1.30 5.26
C TRP A 150 2.88 -1.34 6.18
N ARG A 151 1.92 -0.41 5.99
CA ARG A 151 0.67 -0.41 6.77
C ARG A 151 -0.12 -1.69 6.54
N LEU A 152 -0.35 -2.08 5.29
CA LEU A 152 -1.11 -3.30 4.96
C LEU A 152 -0.45 -4.58 5.51
N VAL A 153 0.87 -4.71 5.36
CA VAL A 153 1.61 -5.87 5.91
C VAL A 153 1.57 -5.85 7.44
N GLY A 154 1.67 -4.68 8.06
CA GLY A 154 1.49 -4.51 9.50
C GLY A 154 0.14 -5.03 9.98
N SER A 155 -0.95 -4.69 9.28
CA SER A 155 -2.31 -5.18 9.56
C SER A 155 -2.41 -6.70 9.43
N ILE A 156 -1.84 -7.28 8.36
CA ILE A 156 -1.82 -8.73 8.16
C ILE A 156 -1.09 -9.43 9.31
N CYS A 157 0.07 -8.91 9.73
CA CYS A 157 0.81 -9.42 10.87
C CYS A 157 0.02 -9.30 12.18
N ALA A 158 -0.68 -8.19 12.40
CA ALA A 158 -1.53 -8.00 13.57
C ALA A 158 -2.69 -9.00 13.62
N ILE A 159 -3.35 -9.26 12.49
CA ILE A 159 -4.39 -10.28 12.36
C ILE A 159 -3.82 -11.68 12.65
N HIS A 160 -2.67 -12.02 12.05
CA HIS A 160 -2.05 -13.33 12.25
C HIS A 160 -1.69 -13.59 13.72
N LYS A 161 -1.26 -12.54 14.45
CA LYS A 161 -0.97 -12.62 15.88
C LYS A 161 -2.21 -12.95 16.71
N GLN A 162 -3.39 -12.45 16.33
CA GLN A 162 -4.66 -12.73 17.01
C GLN A 162 -5.27 -14.07 16.59
N VAL A 163 -5.08 -14.47 15.33
CA VAL A 163 -5.61 -15.72 14.78
C VAL A 163 -4.47 -16.53 14.14
N PRO A 164 -3.70 -17.32 14.92
CA PRO A 164 -2.57 -18.09 14.40
C PRO A 164 -2.96 -19.11 13.33
N MET A 165 -4.20 -19.62 13.39
CA MET A 165 -4.78 -20.55 12.40
C MET A 165 -4.95 -19.92 11.00
N SER A 166 -4.77 -18.61 10.86
CA SER A 166 -4.78 -17.92 9.56
C SER A 166 -3.60 -18.26 8.66
N ARG A 167 -2.58 -19.01 9.15
CA ARG A 167 -1.38 -19.38 8.41
C ARG A 167 -1.67 -19.91 7.00
N ASP A 168 -2.56 -20.88 6.90
CA ASP A 168 -2.86 -21.54 5.62
C ASP A 168 -3.66 -20.62 4.70
N HIS A 169 -4.50 -19.75 5.27
CA HIS A 169 -5.19 -18.68 4.53
C HIS A 169 -4.19 -17.69 3.93
N LEU A 170 -3.17 -17.26 4.69
CA LEU A 170 -2.14 -16.33 4.20
C LEU A 170 -1.41 -16.89 2.98
N LEU A 171 -0.91 -18.13 3.05
CA LEU A 171 -0.19 -18.75 1.93
C LEU A 171 -1.11 -19.04 0.73
N THR A 172 -2.38 -19.35 0.98
CA THR A 172 -3.36 -19.55 -0.09
C THR A 172 -3.69 -18.24 -0.79
N LEU A 173 -3.88 -17.16 -0.03
CA LEU A 173 -4.21 -15.84 -0.56
C LEU A 173 -3.03 -15.16 -1.23
N ALA A 174 -1.81 -15.31 -0.70
CA ALA A 174 -0.59 -14.83 -1.35
C ALA A 174 -0.42 -15.40 -2.76
N ARG A 175 -0.81 -16.67 -2.98
CA ARG A 175 -0.83 -17.29 -4.32
C ARG A 175 -1.99 -16.79 -5.18
N LYS A 176 -3.21 -16.76 -4.62
CA LYS A 176 -4.42 -16.44 -5.38
C LYS A 176 -4.53 -14.98 -5.78
N CYS A 177 -4.00 -14.07 -4.98
CA CYS A 177 -4.09 -12.62 -5.20
C CYS A 177 -2.85 -12.06 -5.89
N MET A 178 -1.92 -12.91 -6.35
CA MET A 178 -0.78 -12.48 -7.15
C MET A 178 -1.29 -11.76 -8.42
N PRO A 179 -0.72 -10.60 -8.79
CA PRO A 179 -1.07 -9.92 -10.03
C PRO A 179 -0.87 -10.84 -11.24
N TYR A 180 -1.78 -10.76 -12.21
CA TYR A 180 -1.65 -11.49 -13.47
C TYR A 180 -0.45 -10.97 -14.26
N PHE A 181 0.30 -11.85 -14.95
CA PHE A 181 1.57 -11.49 -15.61
C PHE A 181 1.50 -10.34 -16.64
N ARG A 182 0.32 -9.99 -17.15
CA ARG A 182 0.11 -8.83 -18.04
C ARG A 182 -0.21 -7.52 -17.30
N ARG A 183 -0.23 -7.55 -15.96
CA ARG A 183 -0.39 -6.33 -15.16
C ARG A 183 0.89 -5.50 -15.25
N PRO A 184 0.80 -4.18 -15.02
CA PRO A 184 1.97 -3.32 -15.08
C PRO A 184 3.00 -3.70 -14.01
N ILE A 185 4.26 -3.38 -14.30
CA ILE A 185 5.43 -3.80 -13.52
C ILE A 185 5.32 -3.34 -12.06
N HIS A 186 4.82 -2.12 -11.83
CA HIS A 186 4.71 -1.54 -10.48
C HIS A 186 3.84 -2.40 -9.54
N ASN A 187 2.79 -3.07 -10.05
CA ASN A 187 1.96 -3.97 -9.26
C ASN A 187 2.73 -5.23 -8.84
N HIS A 188 3.54 -5.78 -9.74
CA HIS A 188 4.41 -6.92 -9.42
C HIS A 188 5.49 -6.55 -8.42
N VAL A 189 6.13 -5.38 -8.57
CA VAL A 189 7.13 -4.87 -7.63
C VAL A 189 6.53 -4.64 -6.25
N ALA A 190 5.39 -3.95 -6.16
CA ALA A 190 4.75 -3.65 -4.88
C ALA A 190 4.26 -4.92 -4.16
N TYR A 191 3.70 -5.87 -4.90
CA TYR A 191 3.26 -7.15 -4.34
C TYR A 191 4.45 -7.98 -3.86
N THR A 192 5.50 -8.08 -4.65
CA THR A 192 6.73 -8.81 -4.29
C THR A 192 7.41 -8.18 -3.08
N HIS A 193 7.54 -6.85 -3.05
CA HIS A 193 8.06 -6.12 -1.89
C HIS A 193 7.25 -6.40 -0.63
N SER A 194 5.92 -6.39 -0.73
CA SER A 194 5.04 -6.69 0.41
C SER A 194 5.16 -8.14 0.90
N LEU A 195 5.34 -9.11 0.00
CA LEU A 195 5.58 -10.51 0.37
C LEU A 195 6.95 -10.71 1.03
N LEU A 196 7.99 -10.03 0.54
CA LEU A 196 9.32 -10.04 1.16
C LEU A 196 9.28 -9.43 2.57
N LEU A 197 8.53 -8.33 2.74
CA LEU A 197 8.29 -7.73 4.04
C LEU A 197 7.54 -8.70 4.97
N LEU A 198 6.51 -9.37 4.48
CA LEU A 198 5.80 -10.38 5.26
C LEU A 198 6.72 -11.55 5.65
N ALA A 199 7.64 -11.97 4.78
CA ALA A 199 8.61 -13.03 5.04
C ALA A 199 9.72 -12.65 6.04
N SER A 200 10.00 -11.35 6.20
CA SER A 200 10.89 -10.83 7.23
C SER A 200 10.18 -10.85 8.60
N TYR A 201 8.91 -10.45 8.65
CA TYR A 201 8.10 -10.44 9.87
C TYR A 201 7.62 -11.80 10.35
N LEU A 202 7.31 -12.72 9.44
CA LEU A 202 6.78 -14.05 9.74
C LEU A 202 7.77 -15.13 9.27
N PRO A 203 8.85 -15.40 10.03
CA PRO A 203 9.93 -16.29 9.60
C PRO A 203 9.46 -17.73 9.33
N HIS A 204 8.42 -18.20 10.02
CA HIS A 204 7.83 -19.53 9.81
C HIS A 204 7.08 -19.67 8.48
N LEU A 205 6.69 -18.56 7.84
CA LEU A 205 6.04 -18.54 6.54
C LEU A 205 7.00 -18.28 5.38
N ARG A 206 8.26 -17.93 5.68
CA ARG A 206 9.25 -17.46 4.71
C ARG A 206 9.42 -18.41 3.53
N VAL A 207 9.58 -19.71 3.77
CA VAL A 207 9.77 -20.70 2.69
C VAL A 207 8.55 -20.70 1.75
N GLY A 208 7.35 -20.75 2.31
CA GLY A 208 6.12 -20.74 1.52
C GLY A 208 5.93 -19.42 0.75
N LEU A 209 6.27 -18.28 1.34
CA LEU A 209 6.18 -16.97 0.67
C LEU A 209 7.20 -16.82 -0.46
N LEU A 210 8.44 -17.27 -0.25
CA LEU A 210 9.48 -17.27 -1.28
C LEU A 210 9.14 -18.22 -2.43
N GLU A 211 8.53 -19.37 -2.14
CA GLU A 211 8.02 -20.28 -3.17
C GLU A 211 6.98 -19.57 -4.06
N VAL A 212 6.06 -18.77 -3.49
CA VAL A 212 5.10 -17.98 -4.27
C VAL A 212 5.82 -16.98 -5.19
N ILE A 213 6.82 -16.26 -4.66
CA ILE A 213 7.57 -15.25 -5.43
C ILE A 213 8.31 -15.93 -6.59
N ILE A 214 9.04 -17.01 -6.32
CA ILE A 214 9.80 -17.74 -7.34
C ILE A 214 8.86 -18.32 -8.40
N THR A 215 7.73 -18.90 -8.00
CA THR A 215 6.74 -19.43 -8.95
C THR A 215 6.19 -18.33 -9.87
N ASN A 216 5.95 -17.13 -9.32
CA ASN A 216 5.52 -15.99 -10.12
C ASN A 216 6.61 -15.51 -11.09
N MET A 217 7.87 -15.45 -10.65
CA MET A 217 9.01 -15.11 -11.52
C MET A 217 9.14 -16.10 -12.68
N ILE A 218 9.07 -17.41 -12.41
CA ILE A 218 9.07 -18.45 -13.45
C ILE A 218 7.89 -18.27 -14.40
N THR A 219 6.71 -17.93 -13.88
CA THR A 219 5.52 -17.71 -14.70
C THR A 219 5.73 -16.53 -15.65
N ILE A 220 6.30 -15.41 -15.18
CA ILE A 220 6.60 -14.25 -16.02
C ILE A 220 7.61 -14.64 -17.10
N ASP A 221 8.73 -15.27 -16.71
CA ASP A 221 9.81 -15.70 -17.62
C ASP A 221 9.32 -16.61 -18.76
N VAL A 222 8.49 -17.60 -18.45
CA VAL A 222 7.92 -18.52 -19.45
C VAL A 222 7.00 -17.80 -20.45
N HIS A 223 6.36 -16.71 -20.05
CA HIS A 223 5.45 -15.95 -20.90
C HIS A 223 6.12 -14.80 -21.65
N THR A 224 7.39 -14.49 -21.37
CA THR A 224 8.15 -13.48 -22.11
C THR A 224 8.37 -13.96 -23.54
N PRO A 225 7.84 -13.25 -24.56
CA PRO A 225 7.97 -13.68 -25.94
C PRO A 225 9.44 -13.60 -26.40
N ARG A 226 9.86 -14.60 -27.18
CA ARG A 226 11.25 -14.69 -27.68
C ARG A 226 11.67 -13.47 -28.52
N SER A 227 10.72 -12.74 -29.10
CA SER A 227 10.94 -11.50 -29.84
C SER A 227 11.38 -10.33 -28.97
N GLU A 228 10.93 -10.25 -27.71
CA GLU A 228 11.39 -9.21 -26.78
C GLU A 228 12.81 -9.52 -26.31
N LEU A 229 13.10 -10.80 -26.01
CA LEU A 229 14.45 -11.25 -25.66
C LEU A 229 15.48 -10.99 -26.76
N MET A 230 15.09 -11.18 -28.03
CA MET A 230 15.99 -10.99 -29.17
C MET A 230 16.30 -9.51 -29.41
N LYS A 231 15.32 -8.62 -29.16
CA LYS A 231 15.51 -7.17 -29.29
C LYS A 231 16.52 -6.63 -28.28
N GLU A 232 16.50 -7.13 -27.05
CA GLU A 232 17.44 -6.74 -26.01
C GLU A 232 18.87 -7.25 -26.28
N LEU A 233 19.01 -8.40 -26.95
CA LEU A 233 20.31 -8.92 -27.38
C LEU A 233 20.86 -8.18 -28.62
N GLU A 234 20.00 -7.78 -29.55
CA GLU A 234 20.40 -7.03 -30.74
C GLU A 234 20.84 -5.59 -30.40
N ASP A 235 20.30 -4.98 -29.35
CA ASP A 235 20.72 -3.65 -28.87
C ASP A 235 22.11 -3.68 -28.18
N ASP A 236 22.54 -4.83 -27.62
CA ASP A 236 23.83 -5.01 -26.92
C ASP A 236 24.99 -5.39 -27.88
N ASP A 237 24.68 -5.90 -29.07
CA ASP A 237 25.67 -6.24 -30.13
C ASP A 237 26.08 -5.02 -31.00
N SER A 238 25.59 -3.82 -30.70
CA SER A 238 25.83 -2.61 -31.53
C SER A 238 27.12 -1.83 -31.24
N ASP A 239 27.91 -2.20 -30.21
CA ASP A 239 29.06 -1.39 -29.75
C ASP A 239 30.43 -2.12 -29.71
N GLU A 240 30.59 -3.28 -30.34
CA GLU A 240 31.91 -3.95 -30.48
C GLU A 240 32.25 -4.41 -31.91
N GLU A 241 31.88 -3.63 -32.94
CA GLU A 241 32.65 -3.66 -34.20
C GLU A 241 33.94 -2.83 -34.01
N GLU A 242 34.87 -3.35 -33.20
CA GLU A 242 36.28 -2.96 -33.25
C GLU A 242 36.81 -3.29 -34.65
N VAL A 243 36.72 -2.31 -35.55
CA VAL A 243 37.40 -2.31 -36.84
C VAL A 243 38.90 -2.38 -36.57
N PHE A 244 39.47 -3.59 -36.62
CA PHE A 244 40.92 -3.82 -36.58
C PHE A 244 41.59 -3.11 -37.77
N ASN A 245 41.98 -1.85 -37.58
CA ASN A 245 42.86 -1.14 -38.49
C ASN A 245 44.27 -1.72 -38.36
N MET A 246 44.61 -2.63 -39.26
CA MET A 246 45.96 -3.16 -39.43
C MET A 246 46.81 -2.16 -40.23
N GLU A 247 47.22 -1.05 -39.61
CA GLU A 247 48.24 -0.17 -40.18
C GLU A 247 49.64 -0.58 -39.69
N GLN A 248 50.53 -0.74 -40.68
CA GLN A 248 51.90 -1.25 -40.55
C GLN A 248 52.82 -0.29 -39.80
N ALA A 249 53.81 -0.90 -39.16
CA ALA A 249 54.83 -0.30 -38.32
C ALA A 249 55.60 0.87 -38.94
N ASP A 250 55.84 1.92 -38.13
CA ASP A 250 57.17 2.51 -37.94
C ASP A 250 57.24 3.41 -36.68
N GLY A 251 58.22 3.15 -35.79
CA GLY A 251 58.86 4.20 -34.97
C GLY A 251 58.44 4.46 -33.50
N VAL A 252 58.81 3.56 -32.56
CA VAL A 252 59.45 3.76 -31.20
C VAL A 252 58.91 4.85 -30.20
N PRO A 253 58.89 4.55 -28.86
CA PRO A 253 57.83 4.94 -27.91
C PRO A 253 58.19 6.09 -26.94
N THR A 254 57.20 6.66 -26.23
CA THR A 254 57.38 7.32 -24.90
C THR A 254 56.06 7.44 -24.10
N ILE A 255 55.86 6.52 -23.15
CA ILE A 255 55.62 6.68 -21.69
C ILE A 255 54.61 7.73 -21.10
N LEU A 256 53.74 7.21 -20.21
CA LEU A 256 52.96 7.81 -19.07
C LEU A 256 51.73 8.67 -19.41
N SER A 257 50.55 8.52 -18.80
CA SER A 257 50.24 8.32 -17.37
C SER A 257 48.74 7.99 -17.17
N GLY A 258 48.37 7.34 -16.06
CA GLY A 258 47.02 7.52 -15.49
C GLY A 258 46.21 6.27 -15.13
N VAL A 259 46.79 5.28 -14.44
CA VAL A 259 45.99 4.30 -13.70
C VAL A 259 45.84 4.79 -12.25
N LYS A 260 44.59 5.09 -11.85
CA LYS A 260 44.19 5.10 -10.43
C LYS A 260 43.22 3.93 -10.20
N PRO A 261 43.42 3.10 -9.17
CA PRO A 261 42.51 2.01 -8.83
C PRO A 261 41.25 2.56 -8.16
N ILE A 262 40.10 2.02 -8.53
CA ILE A 262 38.81 2.26 -7.88
C ILE A 262 38.84 1.51 -6.54
N LEU A 263 38.83 2.27 -5.45
CA LEU A 263 38.66 1.79 -4.09
C LEU A 263 37.23 1.28 -3.87
N GLU A 264 37.17 0.17 -3.14
CA GLU A 264 35.98 -0.50 -2.61
C GLU A 264 34.95 0.48 -2.04
N SER A 265 33.72 0.41 -2.53
CA SER A 265 32.56 1.02 -1.85
C SER A 265 31.93 0.00 -0.93
N SER A 266 32.41 -0.03 0.31
CA SER A 266 31.74 -0.67 1.44
C SER A 266 30.50 0.15 1.82
N TYR A 267 29.30 -0.29 1.40
CA TYR A 267 28.06 0.16 2.01
C TYR A 267 27.83 -0.61 3.32
N ILE A 268 28.18 0.05 4.42
CA ILE A 268 27.78 -0.33 5.77
C ILE A 268 26.28 -0.04 5.90
N VAL A 269 25.49 -1.10 6.10
CA VAL A 269 24.09 -1.04 6.48
C VAL A 269 23.97 -0.43 7.88
N ALA A 270 23.44 0.79 7.97
CA ALA A 270 23.08 1.41 9.23
C ALA A 270 21.66 0.95 9.66
N CYS A 271 21.60 -0.05 10.53
CA CYS A 271 20.41 -0.32 11.35
C CYS A 271 20.21 0.82 12.37
N PRO A 272 19.02 1.42 12.49
CA PRO A 272 18.68 2.20 13.66
C PRO A 272 18.49 1.23 14.84
N GLN A 273 19.46 1.20 15.75
CA GLN A 273 19.29 0.55 17.04
C GLN A 273 18.22 1.30 17.83
N VAL A 274 17.19 0.56 18.23
CA VAL A 274 16.23 0.92 19.27
C VAL A 274 17.03 1.15 20.56
N VAL A 275 17.09 2.41 20.99
CA VAL A 275 17.62 2.80 22.29
C VAL A 275 16.68 2.26 23.37
N LEU A 276 16.97 1.06 23.87
CA LEU A 276 16.54 0.62 25.18
C LEU A 276 17.50 1.22 26.22
N SER A 277 17.19 2.42 26.70
CA SER A 277 17.75 2.90 27.96
C SER A 277 16.66 2.80 29.01
N GLY A 278 16.75 1.72 29.79
CA GLY A 278 15.94 1.48 30.96
C GLY A 278 16.17 2.57 32.00
N LYS A 279 15.06 3.13 32.48
CA LYS A 279 15.02 3.84 33.76
C LYS A 279 15.17 2.80 34.87
N GLU A 280 16.38 2.62 35.39
CA GLU A 280 16.54 2.15 36.75
C GLU A 280 16.47 3.35 37.69
N GLY A 281 15.43 3.35 38.52
CA GLY A 281 15.12 4.43 39.47
C GLY A 281 13.95 4.06 40.38
N LEU A 282 14.25 3.21 41.37
CA LEU A 282 13.86 3.35 42.77
C LEU A 282 12.37 3.58 43.11
N ASN A 283 11.68 2.54 43.63
CA ASN A 283 10.74 2.64 44.76
C ASN A 283 10.18 1.26 45.18
N ARG A 284 10.84 0.59 46.12
CA ARG A 284 10.30 0.02 47.38
C ARG A 284 11.35 -0.84 48.07
#